data_AF-A0A418RDY9-F1
#
_entry.id   AF-A0A418RDY9-F1
#
_cell.length_a   1.000
_cell.length_b   1.000
_cell.length_c   1.000
_cell.angle_alpha   90.00
_cell.angle_beta   90.00
_cell.angle_gamma   90.00
#
_symmetry.space_group_name_H-M   'P 1'
#
loop_
_entity.id
_entity.type
_entity.pdbx_description
1 polymer ?
#
loop_
_entity_poly.entity_id
_entity_poly.type
_entity_poly.pdbx_seq_one_letter_code
_entity_poly.pdbx_strand_id
1 'polypeptide(L)'
;MPRPSAPPSPAQGAALLLIWQGGPLSLDTLTRHWTAGAGALRVALDALEAQGLITRTGTLYGPEGDEHAARQAYAHHSGVRACTHCGCSDLWACPDGCWWTGETQCSSCVDAPLPALSAAGLAGTP
;
A
#
# COMPACT_ATOMS: atom_id res chain seq x y z
N MET A 1 -20.96 7.15 -0.66
CA MET A 1 -21.05 5.70 -0.95
C MET A 1 -19.63 5.18 -1.10
N PRO A 2 -19.16 4.23 -0.28
CA PRO A 2 -17.83 3.65 -0.48
C PRO A 2 -17.84 2.90 -1.82
N ARG A 3 -16.93 3.30 -2.71
CA ARG A 3 -16.77 2.72 -4.05
C ARG A 3 -16.32 1.25 -3.88
N PRO A 4 -16.90 0.28 -4.61
CA PRO A 4 -16.48 -1.12 -4.51
C PRO A 4 -14.99 -1.22 -4.77
N SER A 5 -14.26 -1.82 -3.83
CA SER A 5 -12.83 -2.12 -3.95
C SER A 5 -12.61 -2.89 -5.24
N ALA A 6 -11.84 -2.32 -6.16
CA ALA A 6 -11.43 -3.03 -7.37
C ALA A 6 -10.69 -4.32 -6.96
N PRO A 7 -10.79 -5.41 -7.75
CA PRO A 7 -10.01 -6.61 -7.47
C PRO A 7 -8.51 -6.27 -7.42
N PRO A 8 -7.74 -6.98 -6.58
CA PRO A 8 -6.32 -6.73 -6.45
C PRO A 8 -5.64 -6.83 -7.81
N SER A 9 -4.88 -5.78 -8.15
CA SER A 9 -4.20 -5.67 -9.42
C SER A 9 -2.69 -5.58 -9.19
N PRO A 10 -1.89 -6.57 -9.62
CA PRO A 10 -0.44 -6.50 -9.44
C PRO A 10 0.17 -5.28 -10.14
N ALA A 11 -0.49 -4.80 -11.20
CA ALA A 11 -0.15 -3.54 -11.86
C ALA A 11 -0.30 -2.34 -10.91
N GLN A 12 -1.41 -2.22 -10.17
CA GLN A 12 -1.59 -1.12 -9.21
C GLN A 12 -0.52 -1.16 -8.12
N GLY A 13 -0.20 -2.34 -7.57
CA GLY A 13 0.86 -2.47 -6.58
C GLY A 13 2.24 -2.06 -7.13
N ALA A 14 2.62 -2.52 -8.32
CA ALA A 14 3.88 -2.15 -8.94
C ALA A 14 4.00 -0.64 -9.23
N ALA A 15 2.93 -0.02 -9.75
CA ALA A 15 2.92 1.41 -10.05
C ALA A 15 3.00 2.25 -8.77
N LEU A 16 2.27 1.84 -7.74
CA LEU A 16 2.28 2.51 -6.43
C LEU A 16 3.68 2.48 -5.80
N LEU A 17 4.32 1.31 -5.79
CA LEU A 17 5.66 1.14 -5.24
C LEU A 17 6.69 2.03 -5.97
N LEU A 18 6.65 2.06 -7.31
CA LEU A 18 7.55 2.88 -8.11
C LEU A 18 7.43 4.37 -7.79
N ILE A 19 6.22 4.88 -7.65
CA ILE A 19 5.97 6.30 -7.35
C ILE A 19 6.43 6.64 -5.93
N TRP A 20 6.13 5.80 -4.95
CA TRP A 20 6.48 6.08 -3.55
C TRP A 20 7.98 5.95 -3.27
N GLN A 21 8.70 5.06 -3.98
CA GLN A 21 10.15 4.96 -3.86
C GLN A 21 10.91 5.97 -4.72
N GLY A 22 10.37 6.31 -5.90
CA GLY A 22 10.99 7.23 -6.86
C GLY A 22 10.63 8.70 -6.66
N GLY A 23 9.61 9.00 -5.85
CA GLY A 23 9.05 10.34 -5.71
C GLY A 23 8.19 10.74 -6.93
N PRO A 24 8.04 12.05 -7.21
CA PRO A 24 7.30 12.52 -8.38
C PRO A 24 7.96 12.06 -9.69
N LEU A 25 7.33 11.11 -10.39
CA LEU A 25 7.85 10.53 -11.63
C LEU A 25 7.01 10.96 -12.84
N SER A 26 7.66 11.23 -13.96
CA SER A 26 6.97 11.46 -15.23
C SER A 26 6.39 10.17 -15.80
N LEU A 27 5.33 10.28 -16.61
CA LEU A 27 4.76 9.12 -17.32
C LEU A 27 5.82 8.39 -18.17
N ASP A 28 6.74 9.12 -18.77
CA ASP A 28 7.86 8.57 -19.55
C ASP A 28 8.79 7.71 -18.68
N THR A 29 9.13 8.19 -17.48
CA THR A 29 9.95 7.44 -16.53
C THR A 29 9.22 6.21 -16.02
N LEU A 30 7.94 6.36 -15.65
CA LEU A 30 7.10 5.21 -15.26
C LEU A 30 7.05 4.17 -16.38
N THR A 31 6.88 4.59 -17.63
CA THR A 31 6.84 3.68 -18.79
C THR A 31 8.16 2.94 -18.99
N ARG A 32 9.31 3.58 -18.75
CA ARG A 32 10.63 2.93 -18.82
C ARG A 32 10.83 1.85 -17.76
N HIS A 33 10.30 2.06 -16.55
CA HIS A 33 10.39 1.10 -15.46
C HIS A 33 9.24 0.08 -15.46
N TRP A 34 8.28 0.23 -16.37
CA TRP A 34 7.10 -0.61 -16.46
C TRP A 34 7.24 -1.69 -17.52
N THR A 35 7.02 -2.94 -17.13
CA THR A 35 7.12 -4.09 -18.05
C THR A 35 5.75 -4.59 -18.51
N ALA A 36 4.67 -4.24 -17.82
CA ALA A 36 3.34 -4.82 -18.03
C ALA A 36 2.46 -3.97 -18.97
N GLY A 37 2.90 -3.64 -20.19
CA GLY A 37 2.08 -2.96 -21.22
C GLY A 37 1.54 -1.55 -20.89
N ALA A 38 1.64 -0.61 -21.83
CA ALA A 38 1.28 0.80 -21.61
C ALA A 38 -0.20 1.02 -21.19
N GLY A 39 -1.13 0.18 -21.68
CA GLY A 39 -2.55 0.26 -21.32
C GLY A 39 -2.82 -0.05 -19.84
N ALA A 40 -2.14 -1.05 -19.28
CA ALA A 40 -2.32 -1.43 -17.88
C ALA A 40 -1.72 -0.38 -16.92
N LEU A 41 -0.62 0.27 -17.32
CA LEU A 41 -0.03 1.37 -16.55
C LEU A 41 -1.04 2.52 -16.40
N ARG A 42 -1.67 2.94 -17.50
CA ARG A 42 -2.64 4.04 -17.46
C ARG A 42 -3.81 3.72 -16.53
N VAL A 43 -4.41 2.54 -16.70
CA VAL A 43 -5.53 2.08 -15.86
C VAL A 43 -5.13 1.99 -14.38
N ALA A 44 -3.91 1.52 -14.09
CA ALA A 44 -3.40 1.47 -12.72
C ALA A 44 -3.24 2.87 -12.12
N LEU A 45 -2.65 3.82 -12.84
CA LEU A 45 -2.48 5.20 -12.38
C LEU A 45 -3.83 5.88 -12.11
N ASP A 46 -4.78 5.76 -13.03
CA ASP A 46 -6.13 6.33 -12.84
C ASP A 46 -6.85 5.71 -11.62
N ALA A 47 -6.66 4.40 -11.39
CA ALA A 47 -7.24 3.72 -10.24
C ALA A 47 -6.60 4.14 -8.90
N LEU A 48 -5.28 4.37 -8.88
CA LEU A 48 -4.56 4.84 -7.68
C LEU A 48 -4.87 6.31 -7.36
N GLU A 49 -4.98 7.16 -8.38
CA GLU A 49 -5.39 8.57 -8.24
C GLU A 49 -6.81 8.65 -7.68
N ALA A 50 -7.73 7.82 -8.18
CA ALA A 50 -9.09 7.71 -7.66
C ALA A 50 -9.17 7.17 -6.22
N GLN A 51 -8.16 6.43 -5.76
CA GLN A 51 -8.02 5.97 -4.37
C GLN A 51 -7.36 7.02 -3.46
N GLY A 52 -6.84 8.12 -4.01
CA GLY A 52 -6.10 9.14 -3.27
C GLY A 52 -4.73 8.68 -2.78
N LEU A 53 -4.14 7.67 -3.42
CA LEU A 53 -2.82 7.12 -3.05
C LEU A 53 -1.66 7.78 -3.81
N ILE A 54 -1.98 8.41 -4.93
CA ILE A 54 -1.08 9.21 -5.75
C ILE A 54 -1.81 10.44 -6.24
N THR A 55 -1.06 11.46 -6.63
CA THR A 55 -1.59 12.68 -7.26
C THR A 55 -0.86 12.96 -8.56
N ARG A 56 -1.55 13.61 -9.50
CA ARG A 56 -0.97 14.06 -10.77
C ARG A 56 -0.83 15.57 -10.78
N THR A 57 0.41 16.05 -10.79
CA THR A 57 0.73 17.48 -10.94
C THR A 57 1.37 17.72 -12.31
N GLY A 58 0.58 18.22 -13.26
CA GLY A 58 1.01 18.37 -14.64
C GLY A 58 1.30 17.02 -15.30
N THR A 59 2.57 16.74 -15.61
CA THR A 59 3.03 15.47 -16.22
C THR A 59 3.66 14.50 -15.22
N LEU A 60 3.71 14.88 -13.93
CA LEU A 60 4.31 14.11 -12.85
C LEU A 60 3.23 13.41 -12.02
N TYR A 61 3.52 12.18 -11.64
CA TYR A 61 2.75 11.39 -10.68
C TYR A 61 3.57 11.25 -9.40
N GLY A 62 3.03 11.70 -8.28
CA GLY A 62 3.70 11.69 -6.99
C GLY A 62 2.89 10.96 -5.92
N PRO A 63 3.52 10.59 -4.79
CA PRO A 63 2.81 10.07 -3.64
C PRO A 63 1.83 11.12 -3.09
N GLU A 64 0.66 10.68 -2.65
CA GLU A 64 -0.37 11.51 -2.04
C GLU A 64 -0.88 10.83 -0.77
N GLY A 65 -1.14 11.62 0.27
CA GLY A 65 -1.70 11.12 1.51
C GLY A 65 -0.69 10.41 2.42
N ASP A 66 -1.17 9.36 3.08
CA ASP A 66 -0.47 8.66 4.16
C ASP A 66 0.28 7.42 3.65
N GLU A 67 1.57 7.33 3.99
CA GLU A 67 2.44 6.23 3.52
C GLU A 67 2.00 4.88 4.07
N HIS A 68 1.45 4.84 5.27
CA HIS A 68 0.96 3.61 5.88
C HIS A 68 -0.22 3.04 5.10
N ALA A 69 -1.18 3.88 4.72
CA ALA A 69 -2.27 3.51 3.83
C ALA A 69 -1.76 3.03 2.46
N ALA A 70 -0.74 3.69 1.90
CA ALA A 70 -0.14 3.28 0.62
C ALA A 70 0.54 1.90 0.70
N ARG A 71 1.26 1.61 1.79
CA ARG A 71 1.88 0.29 2.02
C ARG A 71 0.85 -0.82 2.17
N GLN A 72 -0.27 -0.55 2.86
CA GLN A 72 -1.38 -1.51 2.95
C GLN A 72 -2.05 -1.74 1.59
N ALA A 73 -2.30 -0.66 0.83
CA ALA A 73 -2.87 -0.76 -0.50
C ALA A 73 -1.94 -1.55 -1.44
N TYR A 74 -0.63 -1.32 -1.37
CA TYR A 74 0.37 -2.11 -2.08
C TYR A 74 0.24 -3.61 -1.77
N ALA A 75 0.21 -3.95 -0.48
CA ALA A 75 0.09 -5.34 -0.05
C ALA A 75 -1.19 -6.01 -0.58
N HIS A 76 -2.31 -5.30 -0.48
CA HIS A 76 -3.60 -5.73 -1.00
C HIS A 76 -3.53 -5.97 -2.52
N HIS A 77 -3.01 -5.01 -3.29
CA HIS A 77 -2.97 -5.04 -4.74
C HIS A 77 -1.98 -6.08 -5.30
N SER A 78 -0.84 -6.25 -4.64
CA SER A 78 0.19 -7.21 -5.03
C SER A 78 -0.03 -8.62 -4.46
N GLY A 79 -0.97 -8.79 -3.52
CA GLY A 79 -1.19 -10.06 -2.83
C GLY A 79 -0.01 -10.51 -1.98
N VAL A 80 0.87 -9.57 -1.61
CA VAL A 80 2.04 -9.86 -0.78
C VAL A 80 1.70 -9.75 0.69
N ARG A 81 2.48 -10.45 1.49
CA ARG A 81 2.41 -10.37 2.94
C ARG A 81 2.82 -8.97 3.41
N ALA A 82 2.03 -8.38 4.30
CA ALA A 82 2.34 -7.11 4.95
C ALA A 82 2.02 -7.14 6.44
N CYS A 83 2.73 -6.29 7.20
CA CYS A 83 2.46 -6.14 8.62
C CYS A 83 1.16 -5.35 8.81
N THR A 84 0.24 -5.90 9.61
CA THR A 84 -1.06 -5.26 9.88
C THR A 84 -0.93 -3.89 10.54
N HIS A 85 0.17 -3.65 11.28
CA HIS A 85 0.37 -2.42 12.04
C HIS A 85 1.07 -1.30 11.29
N CYS A 86 2.04 -1.60 10.43
CA CYS A 86 2.83 -0.58 9.72
C CYS A 86 2.79 -0.71 8.19
N GLY A 87 2.10 -1.72 7.66
CA GLY A 87 2.00 -1.97 6.22
C GLY A 87 3.28 -2.50 5.56
N CYS A 88 4.40 -2.58 6.29
CA CYS A 88 5.68 -3.02 5.72
C CYS A 88 5.57 -4.43 5.13
N SER A 89 6.26 -4.65 4.02
CA SER A 89 6.35 -5.92 3.30
C SER A 89 7.79 -6.18 2.86
N ASP A 90 8.08 -7.37 2.34
CA ASP A 90 9.43 -7.72 1.89
C ASP A 90 9.95 -6.81 0.74
N LEU A 91 9.04 -6.21 -0.04
CA LEU A 91 9.35 -5.33 -1.16
C LEU A 91 9.15 -3.84 -0.84
N TRP A 92 8.58 -3.53 0.32
CA TRP A 92 8.44 -2.18 0.87
C TRP A 92 8.71 -2.22 2.37
N ALA A 93 10.00 -2.20 2.71
CA ALA A 93 10.47 -2.39 4.08
C ALA A 93 10.14 -1.19 4.99
N CYS A 94 10.13 -1.47 6.29
CA CYS A 94 10.10 -0.42 7.30
C CYS A 94 11.39 0.43 7.24
N PRO A 95 11.33 1.73 7.59
CA PRO A 95 12.47 2.64 7.48
C PRO A 95 13.70 2.16 8.29
N ASP A 96 13.50 1.60 9.48
CA ASP A 96 14.58 1.05 10.32
C ASP A 96 14.95 -0.40 9.97
N GLY A 97 14.32 -0.98 8.93
CA GLY A 97 14.35 -2.40 8.67
C GLY A 97 13.51 -3.19 9.69
N CYS A 98 12.91 -4.29 9.24
CA CYS A 98 12.14 -5.16 10.10
C CYS A 98 12.31 -6.63 9.68
N TRP A 99 12.22 -7.54 10.64
CA TRP A 99 12.05 -8.97 10.34
C TRP A 99 10.66 -9.41 10.79
N TRP A 100 10.16 -10.48 10.19
CA TRP A 100 8.87 -11.05 10.56
C TRP A 100 8.94 -11.77 11.90
N THR A 101 8.07 -11.41 12.84
CA THR A 101 7.98 -12.05 14.17
C THR A 101 6.78 -13.00 14.30
N GLY A 102 5.73 -12.79 13.51
CA GLY A 102 4.55 -13.67 13.43
C GLY A 102 4.18 -13.95 11.98
N GLU A 103 2.90 -14.21 11.68
CA GLU A 103 2.36 -14.29 10.30
C GLU A 103 1.92 -12.91 9.76
N THR A 104 1.51 -12.00 10.62
CA THR A 104 1.02 -10.66 10.22
C THR A 104 1.72 -9.51 10.95
N GLN A 105 2.79 -9.81 11.71
CA GLN A 105 3.51 -8.85 12.54
C GLN A 105 5.01 -8.85 12.24
N CYS A 106 5.60 -7.65 12.17
CA CYS A 106 7.04 -7.44 12.05
C CYS A 106 7.63 -6.89 13.35
N SER A 107 8.95 -7.01 13.52
CA SER A 107 9.68 -6.63 14.73
C SER A 107 9.52 -5.15 15.10
N SER A 108 9.45 -4.25 14.12
CA SER A 108 9.19 -2.82 14.35
C SER A 108 7.82 -2.52 14.99
N CYS A 109 6.93 -3.51 15.05
CA CYS A 109 5.58 -3.38 15.61
C CYS A 109 5.27 -4.43 16.68
N VAL A 110 6.30 -5.10 17.24
CA VAL A 110 6.11 -6.18 18.22
C VAL A 110 5.50 -5.64 19.53
N ASP A 111 5.79 -4.38 19.87
CA ASP A 111 5.26 -3.68 21.04
C ASP A 111 4.04 -2.79 20.74
N ALA A 112 3.60 -2.72 19.48
CA ALA A 112 2.44 -1.93 19.12
C ALA A 112 1.17 -2.68 19.55
N PRO A 113 0.28 -2.07 20.37
CA PRO A 113 -0.93 -2.74 20.85
C PRO A 113 -1.74 -3.19 19.64
N LEU A 114 -2.00 -4.49 19.49
CA LEU A 114 -2.83 -5.04 18.42
C LEU A 114 -4.08 -4.17 18.26
N PRO A 115 -4.52 -3.84 17.02
CA PRO A 115 -5.74 -3.07 16.84
C PRO A 115 -6.83 -3.84 17.57
N ALA A 116 -7.39 -3.21 18.60
CA ALA A 116 -8.22 -3.88 19.58
C ALA A 116 -9.33 -4.64 18.85
N LEU A 117 -9.19 -5.97 18.80
CA LEU A 117 -10.34 -6.85 18.72
C LEU A 117 -11.16 -6.46 19.93
N SER A 118 -12.15 -5.60 19.71
CA SER A 118 -13.09 -5.17 20.73
C SER A 118 -13.58 -6.44 21.40
N ALA A 119 -13.18 -6.61 22.66
CA ALA A 119 -13.72 -7.59 23.55
C ALA A 119 -15.19 -7.23 23.79
N ALA A 120 -16.03 -7.45 22.79
CA ALA A 120 -17.46 -7.52 22.95
C ALA A 120 -17.74 -8.85 23.63
N GLY A 121 -17.91 -8.82 24.96
CA GLY A 121 -18.83 -9.75 25.60
C GLY A 121 -18.30 -10.65 26.71
N LEU A 122 -17.31 -10.24 27.52
CA LEU A 122 -17.04 -10.94 28.78
C LEU A 122 -16.74 -9.97 29.94
N ALA A 123 -17.78 -9.26 30.41
CA ALA A 123 -17.90 -8.84 31.80
C ALA A 123 -19.30 -8.26 32.05
N GLY A 124 -20.07 -8.85 32.97
CA GLY A 124 -21.29 -8.20 33.49
C GLY A 124 -22.34 -9.14 34.07
N THR A 125 -21.97 -9.88 35.12
CA THR A 125 -22.89 -10.42 36.15
C THR A 125 -23.69 -9.30 36.83
N PRO A 126 -24.83 -9.63 37.46
CA PRO A 126 -24.79 -9.94 38.90
C PRO A 126 -24.96 -11.42 39.23
#